data_AF-A0A6A3AVB3-F1
#
_entry.id   AF-A0A6A3AVB3-F1
#
_cell.length_a   1.000
_cell.length_b   1.000
_cell.length_c   1.000
_cell.angle_alpha   90.00
_cell.angle_beta   90.00
_cell.angle_gamma   90.00
#
_symmetry.space_group_name_H-M   'P 1'
#
loop_
_entity.id
_entity.type
_entity.pdbx_description
1 polymer ?
#
loop_
_entity_poly.entity_id
_entity_poly.type
_entity_poly.pdbx_seq_one_letter_code
_entity_poly.pdbx_strand_id
1 'polypeptide(L)'
;MEGGFWCGNPAEKDFWNPTYMDHAETSRQLKVTFSGPANHWTDAIPIGNGRLGAMVWGGIATETLQLNEDTLWTGVPGDYTDPDAPIALSEVRKLVDLGDYAEATKAAVELSGHPSDVYQLLGDMKLEFDASHMKYTEGSYSRELDLETATARVKYSVDDVEFTREHFASYPDHVIVTKISGSKPGSLSFTVYLDSKLHHHSQANGRNQILMQGKCPGKRIQPRVIANGNPKGIQFAAILDLQISEGGVSHIIDDKKLKVEGSDWAVLHLVASSSFDGPFTKPSDSKKDPISESLDALKSIKSLSYSDLYARHFDDYQNLFHRVSLQLSKGSKSNLSDDSLEMNKVESSPKNSYFSKSEDGAVSTADRIQSFQTDEDPSFVELLFQYGRYLLISSSRPGTQVSNLQGIWNKDIEPAWDCAPHLNINLQMNYWPSLSCNLKECQEPLFDYISNMSVNGSETAKVNYEARGWVAHQVTDIWAKTSPDRGEAVWALWPMGGAWLCTHLWEHFTYTMDKDFLQRAYPLLEGCTSFLLDWMSKGPEGYLETNPSTSPEHMFIAPDGKPASVSYSSTMDIAIIREVFSEIVSAAEVKCFILCYLE
;
A
#
# COMPACT_ATOMS: atom_id res chain seq x y z
N MET A 1 -49.80 -43.56 -11.75
CA MET A 1 -48.37 -43.91 -11.58
C MET A 1 -47.72 -42.72 -10.94
N GLU A 2 -47.65 -42.80 -9.62
CA GLU A 2 -47.19 -41.77 -8.71
C GLU A 2 -45.67 -41.76 -8.68
N GLY A 3 -45.08 -40.56 -8.63
CA GLY A 3 -43.67 -40.34 -8.33
C GLY A 3 -43.59 -39.09 -7.46
N GLY A 4 -43.78 -39.29 -6.15
CA GLY A 4 -43.78 -38.23 -5.15
C GLY A 4 -42.38 -37.68 -4.88
N PHE A 5 -42.31 -36.36 -4.74
CA PHE A 5 -41.19 -35.65 -4.13
C PHE A 5 -41.14 -35.98 -2.63
N TRP A 6 -40.03 -36.58 -2.19
CA TRP A 6 -39.73 -36.76 -0.77
C TRP A 6 -38.85 -35.60 -0.30
N CYS A 7 -39.48 -34.60 0.32
CA CYS A 7 -38.78 -33.67 1.21
C CYS A 7 -38.55 -34.38 2.55
N GLY A 8 -37.35 -34.92 2.75
CA GLY A 8 -36.89 -35.42 4.04
C GLY A 8 -36.33 -34.27 4.88
N ASN A 9 -37.00 -33.95 5.98
CA ASN A 9 -36.55 -33.03 7.02
C ASN A 9 -35.54 -33.78 7.92
N PRO A 10 -34.25 -33.41 8.02
CA PRO A 10 -33.38 -33.92 9.06
C PRO A 10 -33.63 -33.14 10.34
N ALA A 11 -33.95 -33.88 11.40
CA ALA A 11 -34.31 -33.38 12.70
C ALA A 11 -33.27 -32.43 13.31
N GLU A 12 -33.77 -31.36 13.92
CA GLU A 12 -33.10 -30.62 14.98
C GLU A 12 -32.61 -31.59 16.07
N LYS A 13 -31.30 -31.59 16.30
CA LYS A 13 -30.60 -31.68 17.60
C LYS A 13 -29.23 -32.30 17.35
N ASP A 14 -28.19 -31.46 17.34
CA ASP A 14 -26.99 -31.72 18.12
C ASP A 14 -26.25 -30.40 18.36
N PHE A 15 -26.52 -29.88 19.56
CA PHE A 15 -25.81 -28.91 20.38
C PHE A 15 -24.49 -28.33 19.84
N TRP A 16 -24.56 -27.15 19.22
CA TRP A 16 -23.55 -26.12 19.46
C TRP A 16 -23.88 -25.44 20.78
N ASN A 17 -23.28 -25.93 21.87
CA ASN A 17 -23.23 -25.16 23.11
C ASN A 17 -22.09 -24.13 22.96
N PRO A 18 -22.37 -22.82 22.96
CA PRO A 18 -21.33 -21.84 23.22
C PRO A 18 -20.93 -22.03 24.70
N THR A 19 -19.83 -22.75 24.93
CA THR A 19 -19.15 -22.70 26.21
C THR A 19 -18.68 -21.26 26.38
N TYR A 20 -19.42 -20.48 27.18
CA TYR A 20 -18.88 -19.30 27.86
C TYR A 20 -17.74 -19.79 28.75
N MET A 21 -16.54 -19.83 28.18
CA MET A 21 -15.33 -19.92 28.97
C MET A 21 -15.06 -18.52 29.51
N ASP A 22 -15.52 -18.29 30.72
CA ASP A 22 -15.12 -17.18 31.57
C ASP A 22 -13.68 -17.45 32.03
N HIS A 23 -12.74 -17.39 31.08
CA HIS A 23 -11.33 -17.24 31.38
C HIS A 23 -11.06 -15.74 31.35
N ALA A 24 -10.64 -15.18 32.48
CA ALA A 24 -10.12 -13.83 32.54
C ALA A 24 -9.10 -13.65 31.41
N GLU A 25 -9.52 -12.98 30.33
CA GLU A 25 -8.71 -12.74 29.15
C GLU A 25 -7.55 -11.85 29.58
N THR A 26 -6.37 -12.43 29.68
CA THR A 26 -5.16 -11.64 29.44
C THR A 26 -5.32 -11.06 28.03
N SER A 27 -5.70 -9.78 27.93
CA SER A 27 -5.81 -9.02 26.67
C SER A 27 -4.63 -9.38 25.77
N ARG A 28 -4.90 -10.09 24.67
CA ARG A 28 -3.85 -10.47 23.70
C ARG A 28 -3.36 -9.20 23.04
N GLN A 29 -2.07 -8.91 23.18
CA GLN A 29 -1.52 -7.65 22.70
C GLN A 29 -1.29 -7.72 21.17
N LEU A 30 -2.09 -6.98 20.40
CA LEU A 30 -1.86 -6.76 18.97
C LEU A 30 -0.79 -5.67 18.76
N LYS A 31 0.42 -5.96 19.21
CA LYS A 31 1.56 -5.04 19.15
C LYS A 31 2.72 -5.65 18.37
N VAL A 32 3.29 -4.86 17.47
CA VAL A 32 4.59 -5.15 16.86
C VAL A 32 5.66 -4.49 17.73
N THR A 33 6.42 -5.31 18.45
CA THR A 33 7.42 -4.88 19.45
C THR A 33 8.85 -5.07 18.96
N PHE A 34 9.75 -4.17 19.36
CA PHE A 34 11.15 -4.15 18.96
C PHE A 34 12.07 -4.07 20.19
N SER A 35 13.23 -4.72 20.11
CA SER A 35 14.23 -4.75 21.19
C SER A 35 15.17 -3.53 21.22
N GLY A 36 15.05 -2.63 20.24
CA GLY A 36 15.90 -1.46 20.11
C GLY A 36 15.47 -0.52 18.98
N PRO A 37 16.21 0.60 18.80
CA PRO A 37 16.09 1.45 17.63
C PRO A 37 16.28 0.67 16.33
N ALA A 38 15.66 1.15 15.25
CA ALA A 38 15.83 0.60 13.92
C ALA A 38 17.30 0.71 13.46
N ASN A 39 17.85 -0.38 12.94
CA ASN A 39 19.17 -0.42 12.29
C ASN A 39 19.05 -0.41 10.76
N HIS A 40 17.87 -0.76 10.26
CA HIS A 40 17.55 -0.85 8.85
C HIS A 40 16.27 -0.05 8.57
N TRP A 41 15.85 -0.03 7.31
CA TRP A 41 14.56 0.56 6.97
C TRP A 41 13.40 -0.39 7.28
N THR A 42 13.63 -1.69 7.07
CA THR A 42 12.65 -2.77 7.21
C THR A 42 12.34 -3.11 8.67
N ASP A 43 13.07 -2.55 9.63
CA ASP A 43 12.76 -2.63 11.07
C ASP A 43 12.27 -1.29 11.65
N ALA A 44 12.05 -0.26 10.83
CA ALA A 44 11.32 0.94 11.20
C ALA A 44 9.79 0.69 11.17
N ILE A 45 9.04 1.47 11.95
CA ILE A 45 7.58 1.31 12.07
C ILE A 45 6.86 2.12 10.98
N PRO A 46 6.06 1.50 10.10
CA PRO A 46 5.19 2.24 9.19
C PRO A 46 4.01 2.82 9.95
N ILE A 47 3.72 4.10 9.74
CA ILE A 47 2.44 4.75 10.05
C ILE A 47 1.91 5.44 8.79
N GLY A 48 0.59 5.54 8.63
CA GLY A 48 0.01 6.21 7.47
C GLY A 48 -1.48 6.47 7.61
N ASN A 49 -1.98 7.41 6.82
CA ASN A 49 -3.39 7.77 6.76
C ASN A 49 -3.99 7.56 5.35
N GLY A 50 -3.37 6.70 4.55
CA GLY A 50 -3.65 6.51 3.14
C GLY A 50 -2.87 7.47 2.22
N ARG A 51 -2.69 8.74 2.64
CA ARG A 51 -2.04 9.78 1.82
C ARG A 51 -0.62 10.10 2.30
N LEU A 52 -0.50 10.49 3.56
CA LEU A 52 0.75 10.75 4.24
C LEU A 52 1.22 9.46 4.94
N GLY A 53 2.48 9.13 4.74
CA GLY A 53 3.14 8.00 5.37
C GLY A 53 4.42 8.42 6.08
N ALA A 54 4.78 7.71 7.16
CA ALA A 54 6.09 7.80 7.75
C ALA A 54 6.64 6.44 8.19
N MET A 55 7.96 6.28 8.11
CA MET A 55 8.69 5.18 8.73
C MET A 55 9.45 5.71 9.95
N VAL A 56 9.06 5.27 11.15
CA VAL A 56 9.57 5.73 12.45
C VAL A 56 10.73 4.85 12.93
N TRP A 57 11.92 5.42 13.06
CA TRP A 57 13.15 4.66 13.40
C TRP A 57 13.29 4.37 14.89
N GLY A 58 12.82 5.26 15.77
CA GLY A 58 12.94 5.08 17.21
C GLY A 58 14.31 5.41 17.79
N GLY A 59 15.11 6.23 17.12
CA GLY A 59 16.49 6.52 17.54
C GLY A 59 16.58 7.43 18.77
N ILE A 60 17.55 7.18 19.66
CA ILE A 60 17.58 7.81 20.99
C ILE A 60 18.15 9.24 20.92
N ALA A 61 19.41 9.39 20.51
CA ALA A 61 20.05 10.70 20.33
C ALA A 61 19.63 11.39 19.02
N THR A 62 19.28 10.59 18.01
CA THR A 62 18.77 11.09 16.73
C THR A 62 17.59 10.24 16.31
N GLU A 63 16.44 10.87 16.12
CA GLU A 63 15.24 10.24 15.59
C GLU A 63 15.07 10.62 14.12
N THR A 64 14.57 9.67 13.32
CA THR A 64 14.23 9.90 11.92
C THR A 64 12.82 9.37 11.66
N LEU A 65 11.96 10.25 11.14
CA LEU A 65 10.72 9.86 10.49
C LEU A 65 10.92 10.08 8.99
N GLN A 66 11.00 9.01 8.22
CA GLN A 66 11.11 9.11 6.75
C GLN A 66 9.72 9.24 6.17
N LEU A 67 9.50 10.30 5.39
CA LEU A 67 8.19 10.81 5.02
C LEU A 67 7.86 10.48 3.57
N ASN A 68 6.58 10.20 3.35
CA ASN A 68 6.00 9.96 2.05
C ASN A 68 4.68 10.73 1.89
N GLU A 69 4.38 11.08 0.65
CA GLU A 69 3.08 11.60 0.22
C GLU A 69 2.75 10.88 -1.10
N ASP A 70 1.60 10.21 -1.14
CA ASP A 70 1.22 9.22 -2.15
C ASP A 70 1.17 9.76 -3.60
N THR A 71 1.11 11.08 -3.77
CA THR A 71 1.08 11.74 -5.09
C THR A 71 2.44 12.24 -5.58
N LEU A 72 3.54 11.97 -4.88
CA LEU A 72 4.88 12.34 -5.36
C LEU A 72 5.47 11.31 -6.33
N TRP A 73 5.51 11.66 -7.61
CA TRP A 73 6.02 10.79 -8.67
C TRP A 73 6.89 11.58 -9.67
N THR A 74 7.75 10.89 -10.39
CA THR A 74 8.43 11.48 -11.54
C THR A 74 7.47 11.70 -12.71
N GLY A 75 7.93 12.47 -13.68
CA GLY A 75 7.28 12.55 -14.99
C GLY A 75 6.15 13.57 -15.10
N VAL A 76 5.38 13.39 -16.17
CA VAL A 76 4.23 14.20 -16.60
C VAL A 76 3.30 13.30 -17.41
N PRO A 77 2.01 13.66 -17.59
CA PRO A 77 1.12 12.94 -18.49
C PRO A 77 1.73 12.83 -19.90
N GLY A 78 1.79 11.61 -20.44
CA GLY A 78 2.44 11.27 -21.69
C GLY A 78 1.48 10.77 -22.78
N ASP A 79 2.02 10.56 -23.98
CA ASP A 79 1.38 9.74 -25.00
C ASP A 79 1.80 8.29 -24.76
N TYR A 80 0.82 7.46 -24.41
CA TYR A 80 1.03 6.05 -24.09
C TYR A 80 0.70 5.14 -25.27
N THR A 81 0.53 5.69 -26.47
CA THR A 81 0.18 4.92 -27.66
C THR A 81 1.38 4.72 -28.58
N ASP A 82 1.29 3.70 -29.43
CA ASP A 82 2.28 3.45 -30.48
C ASP A 82 1.57 3.14 -31.80
N PRO A 83 1.63 4.04 -32.80
CA PRO A 83 0.98 3.84 -34.09
C PRO A 83 1.66 2.76 -34.96
N ASP A 84 2.89 2.33 -34.63
CA ASP A 84 3.58 1.24 -35.33
C ASP A 84 3.27 -0.13 -34.70
N ALA A 85 2.64 -0.17 -33.50
CA ALA A 85 2.29 -1.41 -32.82
C ALA A 85 1.36 -2.33 -33.65
N PRO A 86 0.37 -1.87 -34.44
CA PRO A 86 -0.40 -2.76 -35.32
C PRO A 86 0.46 -3.52 -36.34
N ILE A 87 1.54 -2.90 -36.84
CA ILE A 87 2.47 -3.53 -37.79
C ILE A 87 3.27 -4.62 -37.07
N ALA A 88 3.85 -4.30 -35.92
CA ALA A 88 4.58 -5.26 -35.09
C ALA A 88 3.67 -6.43 -34.67
N LEU A 89 2.43 -6.14 -34.26
CA LEU A 89 1.42 -7.11 -33.86
C LEU A 89 1.10 -8.08 -34.99
N SER A 90 0.95 -7.58 -36.23
CA SER A 90 0.70 -8.42 -37.39
C SER A 90 1.84 -9.41 -37.65
N GLU A 91 3.10 -9.00 -37.47
CA GLU A 91 4.23 -9.90 -37.65
C GLU A 91 4.32 -10.92 -36.51
N VAL A 92 4.10 -10.50 -35.25
CA VAL A 92 4.08 -11.41 -34.10
C VAL A 92 2.98 -12.48 -34.27
N ARG A 93 1.76 -12.06 -34.62
CA ARG A 93 0.63 -12.98 -34.86
C ARG A 93 0.97 -14.00 -35.94
N LYS A 94 1.52 -13.55 -37.07
CA LYS A 94 1.96 -14.42 -38.16
C LYS A 94 3.03 -15.42 -37.72
N LEU A 95 4.01 -15.01 -36.92
CA LEU A 95 5.04 -15.92 -36.41
C LEU A 95 4.44 -16.96 -35.45
N VAL A 96 3.49 -16.57 -34.60
CA VAL A 96 2.73 -17.50 -33.74
C VAL A 96 1.91 -18.47 -34.59
N ASP A 97 1.25 -18.01 -35.65
CA ASP A 97 0.46 -18.84 -36.57
C ASP A 97 1.32 -19.90 -37.29
N LEU A 98 2.59 -19.57 -37.57
CA LEU A 98 3.57 -20.49 -38.17
C LEU A 98 4.19 -21.47 -37.16
N GLY A 99 3.97 -21.27 -35.86
CA GLY A 99 4.61 -22.03 -34.79
C GLY A 99 6.06 -21.60 -34.50
N ASP A 100 6.49 -20.45 -35.03
CA ASP A 100 7.84 -19.88 -34.85
C ASP A 100 7.94 -19.08 -33.53
N TYR A 101 7.55 -19.69 -32.40
CA TYR A 101 7.37 -19.01 -31.11
C TYR A 101 8.61 -18.27 -30.59
N ALA A 102 9.80 -18.80 -30.84
CA ALA A 102 11.05 -18.15 -30.43
C ALA A 102 11.32 -16.87 -31.23
N GLU A 103 10.96 -16.83 -32.51
CA GLU A 103 11.06 -15.62 -33.33
C GLU A 103 9.91 -14.66 -33.01
N ALA A 104 8.69 -15.16 -32.77
CA ALA A 104 7.57 -14.36 -32.27
C ALA A 104 7.92 -13.65 -30.96
N THR A 105 8.59 -14.34 -30.03
CA THR A 105 9.05 -13.78 -28.76
C THR A 105 10.04 -12.63 -28.96
N LYS A 106 10.96 -12.74 -29.93
CA LYS A 106 11.89 -11.65 -30.26
C LYS A 106 11.17 -10.47 -30.92
N ALA A 107 10.30 -10.76 -31.88
CA ALA A 107 9.52 -9.73 -32.58
C ALA A 107 8.58 -8.97 -31.64
N ALA A 108 8.06 -9.64 -30.61
CA ALA A 108 7.16 -9.08 -29.60
C ALA A 108 7.80 -7.97 -28.73
N VAL A 109 9.12 -7.84 -28.71
CA VAL A 109 9.80 -6.72 -28.02
C VAL A 109 9.44 -5.37 -28.66
N GLU A 110 9.15 -5.35 -29.97
CA GLU A 110 8.70 -4.16 -30.69
C GLU A 110 7.28 -3.71 -30.27
N LEU A 111 6.55 -4.52 -29.49
CA LEU A 111 5.28 -4.13 -28.87
C LEU A 111 5.47 -3.50 -27.48
N SER A 112 6.70 -3.44 -26.95
CA SER A 112 6.98 -2.83 -25.66
C SER A 112 6.94 -1.29 -25.74
N GLY A 113 6.45 -0.64 -24.69
CA GLY A 113 6.33 0.81 -24.65
C GLY A 113 7.47 1.50 -23.92
N HIS A 114 7.22 2.74 -23.50
CA HIS A 114 8.09 3.46 -22.59
C HIS A 114 7.98 2.93 -21.15
N PRO A 115 9.01 3.12 -20.30
CA PRO A 115 8.93 2.73 -18.89
C PRO A 115 7.95 3.64 -18.13
N SER A 116 7.30 3.10 -17.09
CA SER A 116 6.46 3.81 -16.13
C SER A 116 7.23 4.88 -15.36
N ASP A 117 6.53 5.83 -14.76
CA ASP A 117 7.13 6.80 -13.84
C ASP A 117 7.32 6.24 -12.42
N VAL A 118 8.17 6.90 -11.63
CA VAL A 118 8.72 6.38 -10.37
C VAL A 118 8.13 7.11 -9.16
N TYR A 119 7.65 6.36 -8.18
CA TYR A 119 7.21 6.91 -6.90
C TYR A 119 8.38 7.54 -6.14
N GLN A 120 8.16 8.69 -5.49
CA GLN A 120 9.19 9.46 -4.81
C GLN A 120 8.89 9.63 -3.32
N LEU A 121 9.94 9.77 -2.52
CA LEU A 121 9.83 10.15 -1.12
C LEU A 121 9.54 11.66 -0.97
N LEU A 122 8.92 12.05 0.15
CA LEU A 122 8.78 13.47 0.51
C LEU A 122 10.09 14.00 1.12
N GLY A 123 10.68 13.25 2.05
CA GLY A 123 11.88 13.65 2.76
C GLY A 123 12.00 12.95 4.11
N ASP A 124 12.71 13.57 5.05
CA ASP A 124 12.86 13.12 6.43
C ASP A 124 12.51 14.27 7.38
N MET A 125 11.82 13.95 8.48
CA MET A 125 11.81 14.77 9.69
C MET A 125 12.84 14.21 10.67
N LYS A 126 13.81 15.04 11.06
CA LYS A 126 14.92 14.64 11.93
C LYS A 126 14.83 15.37 13.27
N LEU A 127 14.95 14.62 14.36
CA LEU A 127 15.05 15.17 15.72
C LEU A 127 16.44 14.85 16.27
N GLU A 128 17.17 15.89 16.69
CA GLU A 128 18.50 15.79 17.29
C GLU A 128 18.36 16.17 18.78
N PHE A 129 18.51 15.19 19.66
CA PHE A 129 18.53 15.39 21.11
C PHE A 129 19.96 15.75 21.56
N ASP A 130 20.09 16.29 22.76
CA ASP A 130 21.40 16.70 23.27
C ASP A 130 22.33 15.49 23.54
N ALA A 131 23.63 15.77 23.76
CA ALA A 131 24.64 14.74 23.96
C ALA A 131 24.39 13.86 25.19
N SER A 132 23.56 14.25 26.15
CA SER A 132 23.21 13.41 27.31
C SER A 132 22.44 12.16 26.87
N HIS A 133 21.66 12.26 25.79
CA HIS A 133 20.91 11.14 25.21
C HIS A 133 21.80 10.07 24.58
N MET A 134 23.10 10.30 24.42
CA MET A 134 24.05 9.27 23.95
C MET A 134 24.20 8.12 24.95
N LYS A 135 23.84 8.33 26.22
CA LYS A 135 23.84 7.30 27.27
C LYS A 135 22.46 7.25 27.92
N TYR A 136 21.69 6.23 27.58
CA TYR A 136 20.40 5.94 28.19
C TYR A 136 20.52 4.79 29.19
N THR A 137 19.57 4.68 30.11
CA THR A 137 19.50 3.62 31.12
C THR A 137 19.27 2.28 30.44
N GLU A 138 20.20 1.34 30.64
CA GLU A 138 20.12 -0.01 30.06
C GLU A 138 18.80 -0.69 30.49
N GLY A 139 18.12 -1.34 29.53
CA GLY A 139 16.84 -2.01 29.75
C GLY A 139 15.60 -1.10 29.74
N SER A 140 15.74 0.23 29.79
CA SER A 140 14.60 1.16 29.78
C SER A 140 13.99 1.40 28.39
N TYR A 141 14.67 0.99 27.33
CA TYR A 141 14.22 1.24 25.96
C TYR A 141 13.06 0.31 25.58
N SER A 142 11.98 0.88 25.04
CA SER A 142 10.94 0.14 24.35
C SER A 142 10.48 0.86 23.09
N ARG A 143 10.16 0.09 22.06
CA ARG A 143 9.57 0.58 20.82
C ARG A 143 8.50 -0.39 20.34
N GLU A 144 7.33 0.15 20.05
CA GLU A 144 6.16 -0.63 19.66
C GLU A 144 5.31 0.09 18.61
N LEU A 145 4.65 -0.67 17.74
CA LEU A 145 3.47 -0.25 17.01
C LEU A 145 2.27 -0.97 17.62
N ASP A 146 1.31 -0.21 18.13
CA ASP A 146 0.06 -0.75 18.66
C ASP A 146 -1.01 -0.74 17.55
N LEU A 147 -1.41 -1.93 17.10
CA LEU A 147 -2.40 -2.08 16.03
C LEU A 147 -3.82 -1.77 16.49
N GLU A 148 -4.11 -1.71 17.79
CA GLU A 148 -5.44 -1.31 18.29
C GLU A 148 -5.65 0.21 18.17
N THR A 149 -4.56 0.97 18.10
CA THR A 149 -4.58 2.43 18.15
C THR A 149 -3.90 3.09 16.95
N ALA A 150 -3.30 2.31 16.05
CA ALA A 150 -2.45 2.79 14.96
C ALA A 150 -1.40 3.82 15.42
N THR A 151 -0.77 3.57 16.57
CA THR A 151 0.18 4.49 17.20
C THR A 151 1.53 3.81 17.39
N ALA A 152 2.58 4.44 16.87
CA ALA A 152 3.95 4.06 17.16
C ALA A 152 4.42 4.75 18.44
N ARG A 153 5.00 4.02 19.38
CA ARG A 153 5.50 4.54 20.65
C ARG A 153 6.95 4.17 20.87
N VAL A 154 7.71 5.13 21.39
CA VAL A 154 9.10 4.93 21.84
C VAL A 154 9.21 5.43 23.27
N LYS A 155 9.84 4.64 24.15
CA LYS A 155 10.18 5.05 25.51
C LYS A 155 11.63 4.72 25.82
N TYR A 156 12.29 5.56 26.60
CA TYR A 156 13.62 5.32 27.14
C TYR A 156 13.89 6.30 28.29
N SER A 157 14.84 5.97 29.16
CA SER A 157 15.23 6.85 30.27
C SER A 157 16.65 7.34 30.11
N VAL A 158 16.89 8.63 30.40
CA VAL A 158 18.22 9.23 30.55
C VAL A 158 18.31 9.77 31.96
N ASP A 159 19.31 9.32 32.72
CA ASP A 159 19.41 9.53 34.16
C ASP A 159 18.10 9.13 34.87
N ASP A 160 17.38 10.10 35.44
CA ASP A 160 16.12 9.88 36.15
C ASP A 160 14.90 10.52 35.44
N VAL A 161 15.03 10.80 34.14
CA VAL A 161 13.95 11.28 33.25
C VAL A 161 13.56 10.17 32.28
N GLU A 162 12.28 9.81 32.24
CA GLU A 162 11.70 8.96 31.20
C GLU A 162 11.20 9.86 30.05
N PHE A 163 11.63 9.56 28.83
CA PHE A 163 11.16 10.20 27.62
C PHE A 163 10.19 9.27 26.89
N THR A 164 9.05 9.83 26.47
CA THR A 164 8.07 9.14 25.63
C THR A 164 7.88 9.89 24.32
N ARG A 165 7.82 9.15 23.21
CA ARG A 165 7.42 9.64 21.90
C ARG A 165 6.24 8.84 21.38
N GLU A 166 5.22 9.53 20.89
CA GLU A 166 4.03 8.95 20.28
C GLU A 166 3.85 9.52 18.87
N HIS A 167 3.65 8.65 17.89
CA HIS A 167 3.51 9.01 16.48
C HIS A 167 2.28 8.35 15.87
N PHE A 168 1.46 9.12 15.17
CA PHE A 168 0.34 8.61 14.39
C PHE A 168 0.08 9.50 13.16
N ALA A 169 -0.61 8.97 12.17
CA ALA A 169 -1.04 9.71 10.99
C ALA A 169 -2.58 9.75 10.98
N SER A 170 -3.15 10.93 11.26
CA SER A 170 -4.60 11.11 11.32
C SER A 170 -5.16 11.22 9.90
N TYR A 171 -6.08 10.33 9.54
CA TYR A 171 -6.91 10.45 8.34
C TYR A 171 -7.88 11.63 8.40
N PRO A 172 -8.72 11.79 9.44
CA PRO A 172 -9.73 12.85 9.46
C PRO A 172 -9.15 14.27 9.47
N ASP A 173 -7.89 14.43 9.89
CA ASP A 173 -7.23 15.72 10.03
C ASP A 173 -6.03 15.90 9.07
N HIS A 174 -5.75 14.91 8.21
CA HIS A 174 -4.70 14.92 7.19
C HIS A 174 -3.31 15.36 7.68
N VAL A 175 -2.89 14.87 8.85
CA VAL A 175 -1.66 15.30 9.54
C VAL A 175 -0.91 14.12 10.16
N ILE A 176 0.42 14.14 10.08
CA ILE A 176 1.28 13.28 10.91
C ILE A 176 1.56 14.04 12.21
N VAL A 177 1.22 13.42 13.35
CA VAL A 177 1.41 14.00 14.68
C VAL A 177 2.55 13.27 15.38
N THR A 178 3.46 14.02 15.98
CA THR A 178 4.48 13.48 16.89
C THR A 178 4.43 14.24 18.20
N LYS A 179 4.16 13.53 19.30
CA LYS A 179 4.24 14.07 20.65
C LYS A 179 5.49 13.54 21.34
N ILE A 180 6.21 14.42 22.02
CA ILE A 180 7.42 14.13 22.78
C ILE A 180 7.21 14.68 24.19
N SER A 181 7.53 13.91 25.23
CA SER A 181 7.43 14.36 26.62
C SER A 181 8.53 13.78 27.49
N GLY A 182 9.00 14.54 28.47
CA GLY A 182 9.85 14.07 29.55
C GLY A 182 9.07 13.96 30.86
N SER A 183 9.40 12.99 31.72
CA SER A 183 8.71 12.77 33.00
C SER A 183 8.98 13.84 34.06
N LYS A 184 9.95 14.72 33.82
CA LYS A 184 10.30 15.84 34.70
C LYS A 184 10.08 17.20 34.03
N PRO A 185 9.65 18.22 34.79
CA PRO A 185 9.49 19.55 34.25
C PRO A 185 10.77 20.10 33.62
N GLY A 186 10.65 20.71 32.44
CA GLY A 186 11.73 21.36 31.71
C GLY A 186 12.84 20.44 31.21
N SER A 187 12.59 19.12 31.13
CA SER A 187 13.62 18.14 30.76
C SER A 187 13.80 17.94 29.25
N LEU A 188 12.85 18.39 28.42
CA LEU A 188 12.88 18.17 26.97
C LEU A 188 13.61 19.30 26.24
N SER A 189 14.71 18.95 25.59
CA SER A 189 15.43 19.81 24.64
C SER A 189 15.84 19.02 23.40
N PHE A 190 15.57 19.57 22.22
CA PHE A 190 15.91 18.93 20.93
C PHE A 190 15.94 19.96 19.80
N THR A 191 16.55 19.61 18.68
CA THR A 191 16.48 20.36 17.43
C THR A 191 15.72 19.56 16.40
N VAL A 192 14.77 20.19 15.70
CA VAL A 192 14.00 19.57 14.61
C VAL A 192 14.24 20.29 13.28
N TYR A 193 14.32 19.51 12.20
CA TYR A 193 14.39 20.02 10.84
C TYR A 193 13.83 19.02 9.82
N LEU A 194 13.52 19.55 8.64
CA LEU A 194 13.10 18.79 7.47
C LEU A 194 14.22 18.79 6.43
N ASP A 195 14.41 17.63 5.80
CA ASP A 195 15.41 17.40 4.76
C ASP A 195 14.81 16.50 3.67
N SER A 196 15.38 16.48 2.46
CA SER A 196 14.90 15.60 1.40
C SER A 196 16.03 15.22 0.44
N LYS A 197 15.99 13.97 -0.05
CA LYS A 197 16.88 13.54 -1.14
C LYS A 197 16.52 14.19 -2.48
N LEU A 198 15.30 14.73 -2.60
CA LEU A 198 14.87 15.52 -3.75
C LEU A 198 15.44 16.94 -3.71
N HIS A 199 15.44 17.61 -4.87
CA HIS A 199 15.78 19.03 -4.93
C HIS A 199 14.73 19.84 -4.16
N HIS A 200 15.14 20.41 -3.02
CA HIS A 200 14.25 21.10 -2.10
C HIS A 200 14.93 22.36 -1.53
N HIS A 201 14.09 23.22 -0.94
CA HIS A 201 14.49 24.32 -0.09
C HIS A 201 13.68 24.22 1.21
N SER A 202 14.36 24.32 2.34
CA SER A 202 13.75 24.28 3.66
C SER A 202 14.13 25.57 4.39
N GLN A 203 13.16 26.19 5.05
CA GLN A 203 13.36 27.42 5.83
C GLN A 203 12.40 27.51 7.00
N ALA A 204 12.80 28.21 8.05
CA ALA A 204 11.90 28.58 9.13
C ALA A 204 10.81 29.54 8.61
N ASN A 205 9.57 29.33 9.07
CA ASN A 205 8.43 30.19 8.75
C ASN A 205 7.81 30.69 10.06
N GLY A 206 7.81 32.00 10.27
CA GLY A 206 7.39 32.57 11.56
C GLY A 206 8.30 32.15 12.71
N ARG A 207 7.74 31.88 13.90
CA ARG A 207 8.53 31.55 15.11
C ARG A 207 8.62 30.07 15.42
N ASN A 208 7.70 29.27 14.90
CA ASN A 208 7.46 27.90 15.34
C ASN A 208 7.18 26.95 14.17
N GLN A 209 7.46 27.34 12.92
CA GLN A 209 7.21 26.48 11.77
C GLN A 209 8.46 26.32 10.90
N ILE A 210 8.52 25.22 10.17
CA ILE A 210 9.46 24.99 9.07
C ILE A 210 8.64 24.69 7.81
N LEU A 211 8.94 25.40 6.72
CA LEU A 211 8.40 25.14 5.39
C LEU A 211 9.50 24.49 4.55
N MET A 212 9.26 23.27 4.10
CA MET A 212 10.04 22.60 3.07
C MET A 212 9.25 22.60 1.76
N GLN A 213 9.84 23.09 0.68
CA GLN A 213 9.23 23.08 -0.65
C GLN A 213 10.20 22.49 -1.67
N GLY A 214 9.68 21.79 -2.67
CA GLY A 214 10.51 21.14 -3.67
C GLY A 214 9.71 20.69 -4.88
N LYS A 215 10.36 19.87 -5.71
CA LYS A 215 9.74 19.28 -6.89
C LYS A 215 10.32 17.91 -7.20
N CYS A 216 9.45 17.01 -7.65
CA CYS A 216 9.84 15.76 -8.28
C CYS A 216 10.48 16.03 -9.65
N PRO A 217 11.38 15.16 -10.12
CA PRO A 217 11.88 15.19 -11.49
C PRO A 217 10.74 15.08 -12.52
N GLY A 218 10.65 15.97 -13.49
CA GLY A 218 9.65 15.87 -14.57
C GLY A 218 9.93 14.79 -15.62
N LYS A 219 11.00 14.02 -15.43
CA LYS A 219 11.32 12.79 -16.17
C LYS A 219 11.86 11.77 -15.17
N ARG A 220 11.49 10.49 -15.35
CA ARG A 220 12.06 9.36 -14.62
C ARG A 220 13.59 9.38 -14.57
N ILE A 221 14.24 9.45 -15.74
CA ILE A 221 15.70 9.57 -15.84
C ILE A 221 16.06 11.03 -16.07
N GLN A 222 16.74 11.66 -15.12
CA GLN A 222 17.21 13.03 -15.31
C GLN A 222 18.28 13.07 -16.42
N PRO A 223 18.11 13.92 -17.46
CA PRO A 223 19.11 14.06 -18.50
C PRO A 223 20.42 14.61 -17.93
N ARG A 224 21.57 14.11 -18.41
CA ARG A 224 22.92 14.52 -17.97
C ARG A 224 23.21 16.01 -18.19
N VAL A 225 22.44 16.69 -19.04
CA VAL A 225 22.54 18.13 -19.32
C VAL A 225 21.22 18.78 -18.93
N ILE A 226 21.27 19.74 -17.99
CA ILE A 226 20.12 20.58 -17.64
C ILE A 226 19.95 21.62 -18.76
N ALA A 227 19.11 21.31 -19.74
CA ALA A 227 18.73 22.24 -20.80
C ALA A 227 17.55 23.12 -20.37
N ASN A 228 17.46 24.34 -20.91
CA ASN A 228 16.22 25.12 -20.86
C ASN A 228 15.11 24.31 -21.54
N GLY A 229 14.02 24.02 -20.83
CA GLY A 229 12.87 23.27 -21.35
C GLY A 229 12.65 21.86 -20.79
N ASN A 230 13.35 21.45 -19.73
CA ASN A 230 12.98 20.21 -19.02
C ASN A 230 11.53 20.28 -18.52
N PRO A 231 10.72 19.21 -18.67
CA PRO A 231 9.37 19.18 -18.15
C PRO A 231 9.39 19.46 -16.65
N LYS A 232 8.43 20.27 -16.19
CA LYS A 232 8.24 20.54 -14.77
C LYS A 232 7.50 19.34 -14.17
N GLY A 233 8.11 18.70 -13.17
CA GLY A 233 7.45 17.65 -12.39
C GLY A 233 6.55 18.21 -11.30
N ILE A 234 5.91 17.31 -10.56
CA ILE A 234 5.04 17.62 -9.43
C ILE A 234 5.80 18.44 -8.39
N GLN A 235 5.20 19.55 -7.94
CA GLN A 235 5.73 20.36 -6.85
C GLN A 235 5.17 19.86 -5.52
N PHE A 236 5.89 20.06 -4.43
CA PHE A 236 5.43 19.69 -3.09
C PHE A 236 5.78 20.75 -2.06
N ALA A 237 5.01 20.77 -0.98
CA ALA A 237 5.29 21.52 0.23
C ALA A 237 4.99 20.65 1.46
N ALA A 238 5.82 20.76 2.48
CA ALA A 238 5.62 20.20 3.80
C ALA A 238 5.79 21.30 4.84
N ILE A 239 4.85 21.41 5.77
CA ILE A 239 4.89 22.37 6.85
C ILE A 239 4.89 21.61 8.16
N LEU A 240 5.94 21.83 8.94
CA LEU A 240 6.04 21.37 10.31
C LEU A 240 5.68 22.52 11.24
N ASP A 241 4.65 22.37 12.06
CA ASP A 241 4.28 23.30 13.13
C ASP A 241 4.64 22.70 14.49
N LEU A 242 5.34 23.50 15.30
CA LEU A 242 5.82 23.13 16.62
C LEU A 242 4.98 23.82 17.70
N GLN A 243 4.49 23.03 18.63
CA GLN A 243 3.87 23.48 19.87
C GLN A 243 4.69 22.94 21.05
N ILE A 244 4.89 23.77 22.08
CA ILE A 244 5.66 23.43 23.28
C ILE A 244 4.90 23.84 24.53
N SER A 245 5.22 23.19 25.65
CA SER A 245 4.67 23.52 26.96
C SER A 245 5.03 24.93 27.44
N GLU A 246 4.27 25.45 28.39
CA GLU A 246 4.61 26.70 29.09
C GLU A 246 5.97 26.57 29.80
N GLY A 247 6.83 27.59 29.66
CA GLY A 247 8.17 27.60 30.25
C GLY A 247 9.29 27.12 29.30
N GLY A 248 8.94 26.33 28.27
CA GLY A 248 9.86 25.99 27.19
C GLY A 248 10.13 27.17 26.26
N VAL A 249 11.29 27.17 25.60
CA VAL A 249 11.66 28.19 24.60
C VAL A 249 11.96 27.52 23.27
N SER A 250 11.46 28.10 22.18
CA SER A 250 11.86 27.73 20.82
C SER A 250 12.60 28.88 20.13
N HIS A 251 13.66 28.55 19.39
CA HIS A 251 14.39 29.51 18.57
C HIS A 251 14.84 28.89 17.25
N ILE A 252 15.01 29.75 16.24
CA ILE A 252 15.44 29.37 14.90
C ILE A 252 16.97 29.26 14.88
N ILE A 253 17.48 28.19 14.27
CA ILE A 253 18.91 28.00 14.00
C ILE A 253 19.12 27.91 12.49
N ASP A 254 20.09 28.69 12.01
CA ASP A 254 20.55 28.71 10.61
C ASP A 254 19.43 28.87 9.57
N ASP A 255 18.33 29.52 9.96
CA ASP A 255 17.11 29.73 9.16
C ASP A 255 16.41 28.45 8.71
N LYS A 256 16.76 27.27 9.25
CA LYS A 256 16.26 25.97 8.76
C LYS A 256 15.82 24.98 9.84
N LYS A 257 16.26 25.20 11.08
CA LYS A 257 15.98 24.32 12.20
C LYS A 257 15.25 25.07 13.31
N LEU A 258 14.42 24.36 14.06
CA LEU A 258 13.84 24.85 15.30
C LEU A 258 14.49 24.10 16.46
N LYS A 259 15.08 24.83 17.41
CA LYS A 259 15.59 24.26 18.66
C LYS A 259 14.64 24.58 19.80
N VAL A 260 14.27 23.54 20.52
CA VAL A 260 13.47 23.55 21.74
C VAL A 260 14.40 23.38 22.93
N GLU A 261 14.21 24.21 23.96
CA GLU A 261 14.94 24.12 25.22
C GLU A 261 13.99 24.19 26.40
N GLY A 262 14.19 23.30 27.38
CA GLY A 262 13.55 23.40 28.68
C GLY A 262 12.03 23.20 28.67
N SER A 263 11.49 22.36 27.79
CA SER A 263 10.05 22.07 27.71
C SER A 263 9.68 20.83 28.53
N ASP A 264 8.42 20.70 28.94
CA ASP A 264 7.84 19.46 29.49
C ASP A 264 7.45 18.50 28.37
N TRP A 265 6.86 19.07 27.31
CA TRP A 265 6.41 18.35 26.12
C TRP A 265 6.53 19.22 24.87
N ALA A 266 6.55 18.56 23.72
CA ALA A 266 6.40 19.19 22.41
C ALA A 266 5.45 18.36 21.55
N VAL A 267 4.64 19.04 20.74
CA VAL A 267 3.78 18.43 19.72
C VAL A 267 4.17 19.00 18.37
N LEU A 268 4.45 18.12 17.43
CA LEU A 268 4.82 18.40 16.06
C LEU A 268 3.66 17.99 15.15
N HIS A 269 3.13 18.95 14.39
CA HIS A 269 2.15 18.70 13.34
C HIS A 269 2.84 18.81 12.00
N LEU A 270 2.89 17.72 11.25
CA LEU A 270 3.44 17.70 9.90
C LEU A 270 2.30 17.50 8.89
N VAL A 271 2.04 18.53 8.09
CA VAL A 271 1.15 18.48 6.94
C VAL A 271 1.97 18.62 5.67
N ALA A 272 1.52 18.00 4.58
CA ALA A 272 2.14 18.16 3.28
C ALA A 272 1.09 18.03 2.17
N SER A 273 1.36 18.66 1.03
CA SER A 273 0.54 18.57 -0.19
C SER A 273 1.45 18.61 -1.43
N SER A 274 0.91 18.16 -2.55
CA SER A 274 1.55 18.26 -3.86
C SER A 274 0.72 19.09 -4.84
N SER A 275 1.31 19.45 -5.97
CA SER A 275 0.61 20.08 -7.09
C SER A 275 -0.07 19.05 -8.03
N PHE A 276 -0.24 17.79 -7.62
CA PHE A 276 -0.88 16.78 -8.46
C PHE A 276 -2.39 17.04 -8.58
N ASP A 277 -2.82 17.34 -9.81
CA ASP A 277 -4.20 17.72 -10.15
C ASP A 277 -4.83 16.69 -11.12
N GLY A 278 -4.58 15.41 -10.83
CA GLY A 278 -5.06 14.27 -11.60
C GLY A 278 -4.10 13.79 -12.70
N PRO A 279 -4.32 12.56 -13.20
CA PRO A 279 -3.41 11.88 -14.13
C PRO A 279 -3.32 12.54 -15.51
N PHE A 280 -4.26 13.43 -15.85
CA PHE A 280 -4.35 14.07 -17.17
C PHE A 280 -3.89 15.53 -17.16
N THR A 281 -3.53 16.07 -15.98
CA THR A 281 -3.11 17.46 -15.83
C THR A 281 -1.59 17.53 -15.74
N LYS A 282 -0.96 18.26 -16.66
CA LYS A 282 0.48 18.50 -16.58
C LYS A 282 0.81 19.28 -15.31
N PRO A 283 1.92 18.99 -14.60
CA PRO A 283 2.28 19.76 -13.41
C PRO A 283 2.48 21.25 -13.65
N SER A 284 2.80 21.67 -14.89
CA SER A 284 2.88 23.09 -15.26
C SER A 284 1.52 23.80 -15.31
N ASP A 285 0.44 23.03 -15.48
CA ASP A 285 -0.92 23.51 -15.74
C ASP A 285 -1.82 23.30 -14.51
N SER A 286 -1.28 22.67 -13.46
CA SER A 286 -1.96 22.43 -12.18
C SER A 286 -2.44 23.73 -11.55
N LYS A 287 -3.66 23.69 -11.04
CA LYS A 287 -4.25 24.82 -10.29
C LYS A 287 -4.02 24.70 -8.79
N LYS A 288 -3.41 23.61 -8.34
CA LYS A 288 -3.11 23.36 -6.93
C LYS A 288 -1.81 24.03 -6.53
N ASP A 289 -1.86 24.81 -5.46
CA ASP A 289 -0.67 25.35 -4.82
C ASP A 289 -0.39 24.57 -3.53
N PRO A 290 0.65 23.72 -3.50
CA PRO A 290 0.90 22.85 -2.35
C PRO A 290 1.20 23.65 -1.07
N ILE A 291 1.72 24.87 -1.17
CA ILE A 291 1.98 25.72 0.00
C ILE A 291 0.65 26.18 0.61
N SER A 292 -0.24 26.74 -0.20
CA SER A 292 -1.56 27.19 0.25
C SER A 292 -2.38 26.04 0.82
N GLU A 293 -2.41 24.89 0.15
CA GLU A 293 -3.14 23.71 0.65
C GLU A 293 -2.59 23.19 1.99
N SER A 294 -1.26 23.14 2.13
CA SER A 294 -0.64 22.74 3.41
C SER A 294 -0.97 23.74 4.53
N LEU A 295 -0.98 25.05 4.24
CA LEU A 295 -1.35 26.08 5.22
C LEU A 295 -2.82 25.98 5.62
N ASP A 296 -3.71 25.68 4.69
CA ASP A 296 -5.15 25.49 4.97
C ASP A 296 -5.40 24.24 5.80
N ALA A 297 -4.71 23.13 5.51
CA ALA A 297 -4.73 21.92 6.33
C ALA A 297 -4.28 22.23 7.76
N LEU A 298 -3.14 22.90 7.93
CA LEU A 298 -2.63 23.29 9.24
C LEU A 298 -3.59 24.23 9.99
N LYS A 299 -4.21 25.17 9.27
CA LYS A 299 -5.19 26.12 9.85
C LYS A 299 -6.42 25.39 10.38
N SER A 300 -6.86 24.33 9.70
CA SER A 300 -8.04 23.54 10.12
C SER A 300 -7.85 22.82 11.46
N ILE A 301 -6.60 22.46 11.79
CA ILE A 301 -6.26 21.76 13.04
C ILE A 301 -5.73 22.69 14.14
N LYS A 302 -5.53 23.97 13.86
CA LYS A 302 -4.86 24.92 14.77
C LYS A 302 -5.52 25.06 16.14
N SER A 303 -6.84 24.89 16.21
CA SER A 303 -7.60 24.97 17.47
C SER A 303 -7.72 23.64 18.21
N LEU A 304 -7.27 22.54 17.62
CA LEU A 304 -7.37 21.21 18.20
C LEU A 304 -6.16 20.96 19.10
N SER A 305 -6.41 20.38 20.28
CA SER A 305 -5.34 19.88 21.14
C SER A 305 -4.81 18.54 20.62
N TYR A 306 -3.66 18.10 21.14
CA TYR A 306 -3.18 16.74 20.93
C TYR A 306 -4.25 15.68 21.25
N SER A 307 -4.96 15.87 22.37
CA SER A 307 -5.99 14.92 22.80
C SER A 307 -7.18 14.89 21.84
N ASP A 308 -7.55 16.03 21.25
CA ASP A 308 -8.62 16.09 20.24
C ASP A 308 -8.20 15.37 18.95
N LEU A 309 -6.98 15.64 18.46
CA LEU A 309 -6.43 14.97 17.27
C LEU A 309 -6.29 13.47 17.49
N TYR A 310 -5.79 13.05 18.65
CA TYR A 310 -5.64 11.63 18.98
C TYR A 310 -7.00 10.93 19.07
N ALA A 311 -7.99 11.54 19.72
CA ALA A 311 -9.34 10.97 19.83
C ALA A 311 -9.98 10.79 18.44
N ARG A 312 -9.88 11.79 17.57
CA ARG A 312 -10.42 11.74 16.20
C ARG A 312 -9.73 10.67 15.35
N HIS A 313 -8.40 10.59 15.43
CA HIS A 313 -7.60 9.53 14.80
C HIS A 313 -8.03 8.15 15.28
N PHE A 314 -8.09 7.97 16.60
CA PHE A 314 -8.44 6.71 17.25
C PHE A 314 -9.85 6.26 16.86
N ASP A 315 -10.83 7.15 16.93
CA ASP A 315 -12.22 6.87 16.56
C ASP A 315 -12.33 6.47 15.08
N ASP A 316 -11.70 7.21 14.17
CA ASP A 316 -11.67 6.87 12.73
C ASP A 316 -11.05 5.49 12.48
N TYR A 317 -9.88 5.24 13.06
CA TYR A 317 -9.15 4.01 12.85
C TYR A 317 -9.89 2.80 13.42
N GLN A 318 -10.39 2.89 14.66
CA GLN A 318 -11.08 1.77 15.31
C GLN A 318 -12.40 1.41 14.61
N ASN A 319 -13.10 2.40 14.03
CA ASN A 319 -14.29 2.15 13.21
C ASN A 319 -14.02 1.24 12.00
N LEU A 320 -12.77 1.11 11.56
CA LEU A 320 -12.33 0.16 10.54
C LEU A 320 -11.70 -1.10 11.17
N PHE A 321 -10.76 -0.91 12.09
CA PHE A 321 -9.95 -2.01 12.62
C PHE A 321 -10.75 -3.00 13.46
N HIS A 322 -11.68 -2.56 14.31
CA HIS A 322 -12.46 -3.46 15.18
C HIS A 322 -13.56 -4.26 14.49
N ARG A 323 -13.78 -4.05 13.18
CA ARG A 323 -14.76 -4.81 12.40
C ARG A 323 -14.45 -6.30 12.30
N VAL A 324 -13.19 -6.70 12.50
CA VAL A 324 -12.75 -8.10 12.46
C VAL A 324 -11.84 -8.39 13.64
N SER A 325 -12.16 -9.46 14.36
CA SER A 325 -11.30 -10.07 15.37
C SER A 325 -10.98 -11.51 14.97
N LEU A 326 -9.73 -11.91 15.17
CA LEU A 326 -9.26 -13.27 14.96
C LEU A 326 -8.56 -13.72 16.24
N GLN A 327 -8.98 -14.86 16.77
CA GLN A 327 -8.36 -15.50 17.92
C GLN A 327 -8.13 -16.97 17.61
N LEU A 328 -6.87 -17.38 17.66
CA LEU A 328 -6.40 -18.74 17.45
C LEU A 328 -5.80 -19.26 18.76
N SER A 329 -5.89 -20.56 18.99
CA SER A 329 -5.34 -21.19 20.18
C SER A 329 -4.73 -22.52 19.83
N LYS A 330 -3.65 -22.91 20.51
CA LYS A 330 -3.13 -24.27 20.38
C LYS A 330 -4.21 -25.24 20.85
N GLY A 331 -4.51 -26.24 20.02
CA GLY A 331 -5.44 -27.30 20.40
C GLY A 331 -4.96 -27.96 21.70
N SER A 332 -5.82 -28.03 22.71
CA SER A 332 -5.57 -28.89 23.86
C SER A 332 -5.53 -30.32 23.35
N LYS A 333 -4.36 -30.97 23.38
CA LYS A 333 -4.34 -32.44 23.28
C LYS A 333 -5.23 -32.94 24.42
N SER A 334 -6.42 -33.43 24.08
CA SER A 334 -7.21 -34.21 25.02
C SER A 334 -6.31 -35.37 25.44
N ASN A 335 -5.87 -35.35 26.69
CA ASN A 335 -5.26 -36.49 27.33
C ASN A 335 -6.30 -37.61 27.34
N LEU A 336 -6.38 -38.38 26.25
CA LEU A 336 -6.77 -39.77 26.35
C LEU A 336 -5.57 -40.43 27.03
N SER A 337 -5.68 -40.52 28.36
CA SER A 337 -4.86 -41.38 29.19
C SER A 337 -4.90 -42.79 28.61
N ASP A 338 -3.80 -43.21 27.99
CA ASP A 338 -3.42 -44.62 28.02
C ASP A 338 -2.29 -44.73 29.05
N ASP A 339 -2.67 -45.22 30.22
CA ASP A 339 -1.75 -45.63 31.28
C ASP A 339 -0.84 -46.72 30.71
N SER A 340 0.43 -46.38 30.47
CA SER A 340 1.62 -47.18 30.84
C SER A 340 2.79 -46.95 29.87
N LEU A 341 3.90 -46.48 30.44
CA LEU A 341 5.28 -46.99 30.28
C LEU A 341 6.31 -45.86 30.41
N GLU A 342 6.81 -45.77 31.65
CA GLU A 342 8.17 -45.49 32.10
C GLU A 342 9.14 -44.67 31.22
N MET A 343 9.50 -43.52 31.79
CA MET A 343 10.85 -42.97 31.95
C MET A 343 11.94 -43.47 30.97
N ASN A 344 12.33 -42.59 30.06
CA ASN A 344 13.75 -42.36 29.80
C ASN A 344 14.02 -40.87 29.65
N LYS A 345 14.74 -40.34 30.64
CA LYS A 345 15.38 -39.02 30.60
C LYS A 345 16.32 -38.98 29.41
N VAL A 346 16.02 -38.13 28.44
CA VAL A 346 17.03 -37.56 27.55
C VAL A 346 17.13 -36.09 27.93
N GLU A 347 18.24 -35.74 28.58
CA GLU A 347 18.65 -34.37 28.84
C GLU A 347 18.85 -33.65 27.50
N SER A 348 17.83 -32.89 27.06
CA SER A 348 18.05 -31.81 26.11
C SER A 348 18.65 -30.63 26.87
N SER A 349 19.93 -30.36 26.59
CA SER A 349 20.69 -29.21 27.10
C SER A 349 19.91 -27.89 27.07
N PRO A 350 20.07 -27.00 28.07
CA PRO A 350 19.57 -25.63 27.98
C PRO A 350 20.52 -24.83 27.10
N LYS A 351 20.27 -24.79 25.79
CA LYS A 351 20.92 -23.85 24.88
C LYS A 351 19.88 -23.02 24.14
N ASN A 352 19.70 -21.81 24.67
CA ASN A 352 19.19 -20.57 24.07
C ASN A 352 18.12 -19.89 24.93
N SER A 353 18.53 -19.41 26.10
CA SER A 353 17.83 -18.35 26.82
C SER A 353 18.66 -17.08 26.77
N TYR A 354 18.65 -16.40 25.62
CA TYR A 354 19.09 -15.02 25.48
C TYR A 354 18.06 -14.26 24.64
N PHE A 355 16.81 -14.24 25.11
CA PHE A 355 15.83 -13.30 24.58
C PHE A 355 15.81 -12.11 25.54
N SER A 356 16.18 -10.93 25.03
CA SER A 356 16.03 -9.66 25.75
C SER A 356 14.54 -9.41 25.94
N LYS A 357 14.03 -9.69 27.15
CA LYS A 357 12.67 -9.32 27.53
C LYS A 357 12.62 -7.80 27.74
N SER A 358 11.63 -7.15 27.14
CA SER A 358 11.23 -5.78 27.52
C SER A 358 10.72 -5.75 28.97
N GLU A 359 10.60 -4.57 29.59
CA GLU A 359 10.08 -4.43 30.97
C GLU A 359 8.68 -5.04 31.16
N ASP A 360 7.87 -5.15 30.09
CA ASP A 360 6.56 -5.83 30.08
C ASP A 360 6.65 -7.36 29.91
N GLY A 361 7.86 -7.92 29.82
CA GLY A 361 8.08 -9.36 29.60
C GLY A 361 7.78 -9.84 28.18
N ALA A 362 7.40 -8.94 27.26
CA ALA A 362 7.08 -9.25 25.87
C ALA A 362 8.35 -9.49 25.04
N VAL A 363 8.36 -10.60 24.29
CA VAL A 363 9.39 -10.99 23.32
C VAL A 363 9.28 -10.10 22.08
N SER A 364 10.40 -9.72 21.47
CA SER A 364 10.37 -8.89 20.26
C SER A 364 9.70 -9.63 19.09
N THR A 365 9.10 -8.89 18.16
CA THR A 365 8.43 -9.52 17.01
C THR A 365 9.43 -10.23 16.09
N ALA A 366 10.67 -9.74 16.00
CA ALA A 366 11.76 -10.42 15.28
C ALA A 366 12.10 -11.79 15.92
N ASP A 367 12.17 -11.85 17.25
CA ASP A 367 12.40 -13.10 17.96
C ASP A 367 11.23 -14.09 17.78
N ARG A 368 9.98 -13.59 17.76
CA ARG A 368 8.79 -14.40 17.47
C ARG A 368 8.82 -14.99 16.06
N ILE A 369 9.25 -14.22 15.06
CA ILE A 369 9.46 -14.72 13.69
C ILE A 369 10.49 -15.85 13.69
N GLN A 370 11.60 -15.68 14.42
CA GLN A 370 12.66 -16.68 14.49
C GLN A 370 12.20 -17.96 15.20
N SER A 371 11.40 -17.84 16.27
CA SER A 371 10.92 -19.00 17.04
C SER A 371 9.74 -19.73 16.38
N PHE A 372 9.02 -19.08 15.46
CA PHE A 372 7.80 -19.59 14.83
C PHE A 372 7.96 -20.98 14.20
N GLN A 373 9.14 -21.29 13.63
CA GLN A 373 9.44 -22.61 13.05
C GLN A 373 9.38 -23.76 14.08
N THR A 374 9.40 -23.44 15.37
CA THR A 374 9.44 -24.41 16.46
C THR A 374 8.24 -24.33 17.39
N ASP A 375 7.72 -23.12 17.63
CA ASP A 375 6.60 -22.93 18.54
C ASP A 375 5.25 -22.81 17.83
N GLU A 376 5.21 -22.47 16.53
CA GLU A 376 3.99 -22.19 15.78
C GLU A 376 3.00 -21.33 16.57
N ASP A 377 3.48 -20.24 17.20
CA ASP A 377 2.69 -19.33 18.03
C ASP A 377 1.41 -18.82 17.31
N PRO A 378 0.20 -19.29 17.69
CA PRO A 378 -1.03 -18.88 17.01
C PRO A 378 -1.31 -17.38 17.13
N SER A 379 -0.87 -16.76 18.23
CA SER A 379 -1.04 -15.32 18.43
C SER A 379 -0.14 -14.49 17.50
N PHE A 380 0.91 -15.09 16.92
CA PHE A 380 1.72 -14.43 15.90
C PHE A 380 1.01 -14.43 14.56
N VAL A 381 0.27 -15.49 14.23
CA VAL A 381 -0.59 -15.55 13.04
C VAL A 381 -1.71 -14.51 13.14
N GLU A 382 -2.32 -14.35 14.32
CA GLU A 382 -3.30 -13.28 14.60
C GLU A 382 -2.69 -11.89 14.35
N LEU A 383 -1.49 -11.64 14.89
CA LEU A 383 -0.79 -10.37 14.69
C LEU A 383 -0.51 -10.10 13.21
N LEU A 384 -0.02 -11.09 12.46
CA LEU A 384 0.26 -10.95 11.03
C LEU A 384 -1.00 -10.69 10.21
N PHE A 385 -2.10 -11.40 10.51
CA PHE A 385 -3.41 -11.17 9.89
C PHE A 385 -3.90 -9.74 10.12
N GLN A 386 -3.85 -9.26 11.37
CA GLN A 386 -4.27 -7.91 11.72
C GLN A 386 -3.32 -6.85 11.16
N TYR A 387 -2.02 -7.17 11.02
CA TYR A 387 -1.06 -6.28 10.40
C TYR A 387 -1.37 -6.02 8.92
N GLY A 388 -1.83 -7.04 8.19
CA GLY A 388 -2.31 -6.85 6.81
C GLY A 388 -3.49 -5.87 6.72
N ARG A 389 -4.45 -5.96 7.64
CA ARG A 389 -5.58 -5.01 7.74
C ARG A 389 -5.12 -3.61 8.10
N TYR A 390 -4.22 -3.49 9.08
CA TYR A 390 -3.59 -2.23 9.48
C TYR A 390 -2.91 -1.53 8.30
N LEU A 391 -2.10 -2.27 7.53
CA LEU A 391 -1.36 -1.71 6.40
C LEU A 391 -2.31 -1.18 5.33
N LEU A 392 -3.38 -1.92 4.98
CA LEU A 392 -4.37 -1.46 4.00
C LEU A 392 -5.11 -0.19 4.47
N ILE A 393 -5.53 -0.13 5.74
CA ILE A 393 -6.12 1.10 6.33
C ILE A 393 -5.12 2.26 6.25
N SER A 394 -3.83 1.99 6.46
CA SER A 394 -2.79 3.02 6.52
C SER A 394 -2.30 3.46 5.14
N SER A 395 -2.56 2.71 4.07
CA SER A 395 -2.07 3.00 2.70
C SER A 395 -3.17 3.22 1.65
N SER A 396 -4.43 2.92 1.93
CA SER A 396 -5.52 3.07 0.96
C SER A 396 -6.81 3.52 1.64
N ARG A 397 -7.13 4.81 1.54
CA ARG A 397 -8.35 5.41 2.12
C ARG A 397 -9.13 6.17 1.04
N PRO A 398 -10.44 6.38 1.21
CA PRO A 398 -11.19 7.25 0.29
C PRO A 398 -10.49 8.58 0.04
N GLY A 399 -10.31 8.93 -1.24
CA GLY A 399 -9.62 10.15 -1.69
C GLY A 399 -8.10 10.08 -1.82
N THR A 400 -7.47 8.91 -1.61
CA THR A 400 -6.02 8.70 -1.78
C THR A 400 -5.70 7.98 -3.09
N GLN A 401 -4.42 7.80 -3.39
CA GLN A 401 -3.96 6.89 -4.46
C GLN A 401 -4.06 5.44 -4.01
N VAL A 402 -3.90 4.53 -4.97
CA VAL A 402 -3.84 3.09 -4.69
C VAL A 402 -2.61 2.73 -3.86
N SER A 403 -2.73 1.71 -3.01
CA SER A 403 -1.62 1.09 -2.32
C SER A 403 -0.68 0.46 -3.35
N ASN A 404 0.50 1.04 -3.54
CA ASN A 404 1.49 0.60 -4.54
C ASN A 404 2.31 -0.61 -4.04
N LEU A 405 3.42 -0.97 -4.72
CA LEU A 405 4.25 -2.13 -4.32
C LEU A 405 4.79 -2.07 -2.89
N GLN A 406 4.91 -0.87 -2.30
CA GLN A 406 5.36 -0.66 -0.93
C GLN A 406 4.28 0.05 -0.10
N GLY A 407 3.01 -0.03 -0.50
CA GLY A 407 1.91 0.69 0.11
C GLY A 407 1.98 2.18 -0.22
N ILE A 408 2.54 2.95 0.71
CA ILE A 408 2.91 4.36 0.51
C ILE A 408 4.31 4.67 1.04
N TRP A 409 5.04 3.67 1.57
CA TRP A 409 6.31 3.89 2.28
C TRP A 409 7.49 3.59 1.35
N ASN A 410 8.33 4.59 1.08
CA ASN A 410 9.51 4.44 0.23
C ASN A 410 10.63 5.39 0.69
N LYS A 411 11.87 4.89 0.77
CA LYS A 411 13.06 5.67 1.13
C LYS A 411 13.99 5.99 -0.03
N ASP A 412 13.78 5.40 -1.20
CA ASP A 412 14.72 5.44 -2.32
C ASP A 412 14.21 6.33 -3.46
N ILE A 413 15.12 7.04 -4.14
CA ILE A 413 14.77 7.80 -5.36
C ILE A 413 14.48 6.84 -6.52
N GLU A 414 15.20 5.71 -6.53
CA GLU A 414 15.07 4.62 -7.51
C GLU A 414 14.70 3.34 -6.76
N PRO A 415 13.45 3.22 -6.27
CA PRO A 415 12.97 2.02 -5.60
C PRO A 415 12.91 0.82 -6.55
N ALA A 416 12.93 -0.39 -5.98
CA ALA A 416 12.76 -1.62 -6.75
C ALA A 416 11.41 -1.61 -7.50
N TRP A 417 11.46 -1.91 -8.80
CA TRP A 417 10.31 -1.85 -9.71
C TRP A 417 9.54 -0.52 -9.62
N ASP A 418 10.28 0.57 -9.37
CA ASP A 418 9.78 1.95 -9.35
C ASP A 418 8.71 2.24 -8.31
N CYS A 419 8.45 1.27 -7.42
CA CYS A 419 7.29 1.25 -6.55
C CYS A 419 5.96 1.44 -7.33
N ALA A 420 5.94 1.09 -8.61
CA ALA A 420 4.79 1.28 -9.49
C ALA A 420 3.68 0.26 -9.18
N PRO A 421 2.40 0.52 -9.46
CA PRO A 421 1.38 -0.52 -9.40
C PRO A 421 1.57 -1.54 -10.53
N HIS A 422 1.82 -2.80 -10.15
CA HIS A 422 1.97 -3.93 -11.07
C HIS A 422 0.66 -4.72 -11.15
N LEU A 423 0.11 -4.85 -12.35
CA LEU A 423 -1.25 -5.35 -12.61
C LEU A 423 -1.28 -6.83 -13.00
N ASN A 424 -0.14 -7.52 -13.00
CA ASN A 424 -0.04 -8.95 -13.32
C ASN A 424 -0.04 -9.85 -12.08
N ILE A 425 -0.28 -9.30 -10.88
CA ILE A 425 -0.62 -9.99 -9.62
C ILE A 425 -0.64 -9.01 -8.43
N ASN A 426 0.31 -8.06 -8.37
CA ASN A 426 0.64 -7.34 -7.14
C ASN A 426 -0.46 -6.38 -6.69
N LEU A 427 -0.99 -5.56 -7.59
CA LEU A 427 -2.03 -4.60 -7.24
C LEU A 427 -3.32 -5.33 -6.86
N GLN A 428 -3.69 -6.40 -7.57
CA GLN A 428 -4.82 -7.25 -7.20
C GLN A 428 -4.63 -7.80 -5.78
N MET A 429 -3.45 -8.34 -5.49
CA MET A 429 -3.10 -8.91 -4.18
C MET A 429 -3.24 -7.90 -3.04
N ASN A 430 -2.82 -6.65 -3.27
CA ASN A 430 -2.97 -5.58 -2.27
C ASN A 430 -4.43 -5.39 -1.83
N TYR A 431 -5.40 -5.66 -2.72
CA TYR A 431 -6.82 -5.44 -2.47
C TYR A 431 -7.63 -6.71 -2.16
N TRP A 432 -7.07 -7.92 -2.27
CA TRP A 432 -7.76 -9.16 -1.85
C TRP A 432 -8.33 -9.15 -0.42
N PRO A 433 -7.63 -8.59 0.61
CA PRO A 433 -8.20 -8.56 1.96
C PRO A 433 -9.29 -7.49 2.14
N SER A 434 -9.47 -6.55 1.21
CA SER A 434 -10.35 -5.40 1.43
C SER A 434 -11.80 -5.80 1.72
N LEU A 435 -12.39 -6.71 0.93
CA LEU A 435 -13.78 -7.14 1.13
C LEU A 435 -13.89 -8.18 2.24
N SER A 436 -13.13 -9.27 2.13
CA SER A 436 -13.17 -10.40 3.08
C SER A 436 -12.77 -10.01 4.51
N CYS A 437 -11.93 -8.98 4.68
CA CYS A 437 -11.53 -8.46 5.99
C CYS A 437 -12.28 -7.15 6.39
N ASN A 438 -13.44 -6.89 5.77
CA ASN A 438 -14.41 -5.86 6.14
C ASN A 438 -13.87 -4.40 6.08
N LEU A 439 -13.13 -4.10 5.01
CA LEU A 439 -12.49 -2.82 4.69
C LEU A 439 -12.88 -2.36 3.26
N LYS A 440 -14.15 -2.50 2.88
CA LYS A 440 -14.63 -2.20 1.52
C LYS A 440 -14.31 -0.78 1.06
N GLU A 441 -14.31 0.19 1.97
CA GLU A 441 -14.02 1.60 1.71
C GLU A 441 -12.56 1.82 1.28
N CYS A 442 -11.66 0.92 1.68
CA CYS A 442 -10.27 0.96 1.23
C CYS A 442 -10.13 0.64 -0.26
N GLN A 443 -11.13 0.08 -0.95
CA GLN A 443 -11.09 -0.14 -2.41
C GLN A 443 -11.41 1.10 -3.24
N GLU A 444 -11.93 2.17 -2.66
CA GLU A 444 -12.32 3.36 -3.44
C GLU A 444 -11.18 3.91 -4.33
N PRO A 445 -9.93 4.04 -3.83
CA PRO A 445 -8.79 4.40 -4.68
C PRO A 445 -8.59 3.51 -5.90
N LEU A 446 -8.87 2.21 -5.78
CA LEU A 446 -8.73 1.26 -6.90
C LEU A 446 -9.75 1.57 -8.00
N PHE A 447 -10.99 1.93 -7.65
CA PHE A 447 -12.04 2.24 -8.61
C PHE A 447 -11.79 3.55 -9.37
N ASP A 448 -11.29 4.57 -8.66
CA ASP A 448 -10.84 5.82 -9.27
C ASP A 448 -9.69 5.55 -10.24
N TYR A 449 -8.75 4.69 -9.84
CA TYR A 449 -7.60 4.33 -10.64
C TYR A 449 -7.99 3.54 -11.91
N ILE A 450 -8.90 2.56 -11.81
CA ILE A 450 -9.47 1.85 -12.96
C ILE A 450 -10.19 2.82 -13.90
N SER A 451 -10.97 3.76 -13.34
CA SER A 451 -11.68 4.77 -14.14
C SER A 451 -10.70 5.64 -14.93
N ASN A 452 -9.62 6.10 -14.30
CA ASN A 452 -8.58 6.86 -14.98
C ASN A 452 -7.87 6.05 -16.08
N MET A 453 -7.50 4.80 -15.79
CA MET A 453 -6.90 3.92 -16.81
C MET A 453 -7.84 3.64 -17.97
N SER A 454 -9.16 3.56 -17.76
CA SER A 454 -10.11 3.34 -18.85
C SER A 454 -10.09 4.46 -19.90
N VAL A 455 -9.74 5.69 -19.51
CA VAL A 455 -9.62 6.85 -20.42
C VAL A 455 -8.41 6.68 -21.33
N ASN A 456 -7.20 6.55 -20.77
CA ASN A 456 -5.98 6.37 -21.56
C ASN A 456 -5.98 5.04 -22.30
N GLY A 457 -6.48 3.99 -21.66
CA GLY A 457 -6.56 2.64 -22.19
C GLY A 457 -7.48 2.52 -23.40
N SER A 458 -8.46 3.43 -23.54
CA SER A 458 -9.29 3.50 -24.75
C SER A 458 -8.49 3.95 -25.97
N GLU A 459 -7.57 4.92 -25.79
CA GLU A 459 -6.67 5.33 -26.87
C GLU A 459 -5.59 4.26 -27.12
N THR A 460 -5.07 3.59 -26.08
CA THR A 460 -4.16 2.44 -26.27
C THR A 460 -4.84 1.31 -27.06
N ALA A 461 -6.07 0.93 -26.73
CA ALA A 461 -6.81 -0.12 -27.45
C ALA A 461 -7.00 0.24 -28.93
N LYS A 462 -7.38 1.48 -29.19
CA LYS A 462 -7.64 2.00 -30.54
C LYS A 462 -6.38 2.12 -31.38
N VAL A 463 -5.30 2.69 -30.84
CA VAL A 463 -4.08 2.99 -31.61
C VAL A 463 -3.20 1.75 -31.74
N ASN A 464 -2.95 1.03 -30.65
CA ASN A 464 -1.99 -0.07 -30.66
C ASN A 464 -2.60 -1.37 -31.22
N TYR A 465 -3.91 -1.56 -31.06
CA TYR A 465 -4.57 -2.83 -31.36
C TYR A 465 -5.73 -2.72 -32.35
N GLU A 466 -6.06 -1.51 -32.81
CA GLU A 466 -7.23 -1.25 -33.68
C GLU A 466 -8.54 -1.81 -33.10
N ALA A 467 -8.63 -1.84 -31.77
CA ALA A 467 -9.71 -2.47 -31.02
C ALA A 467 -10.62 -1.44 -30.33
N ARG A 468 -11.86 -1.83 -30.08
CA ARG A 468 -12.79 -1.07 -29.22
C ARG A 468 -12.44 -1.28 -27.74
N GLY A 469 -13.15 -0.55 -26.87
CA GLY A 469 -13.01 -0.73 -25.44
C GLY A 469 -11.76 -0.06 -24.89
N TRP A 470 -11.22 -0.61 -23.79
CA TRP A 470 -9.98 -0.14 -23.19
C TRP A 470 -9.11 -1.31 -22.69
N VAL A 471 -7.80 -1.09 -22.64
CA VAL A 471 -6.80 -2.06 -22.22
C VAL A 471 -5.77 -1.41 -21.28
N ALA A 472 -5.26 -2.18 -20.34
CA ALA A 472 -4.06 -1.86 -19.56
C ALA A 472 -3.20 -3.12 -19.42
N HIS A 473 -1.87 -2.95 -19.41
CA HIS A 473 -0.91 -4.06 -19.40
C HIS A 473 -0.43 -4.36 -17.98
N GLN A 474 0.80 -4.82 -17.82
CA GLN A 474 1.33 -5.34 -16.55
C GLN A 474 1.82 -4.27 -15.56
N VAL A 475 2.10 -3.04 -16.00
CA VAL A 475 2.53 -1.93 -15.12
C VAL A 475 1.83 -0.64 -15.54
N THR A 476 1.50 0.18 -14.55
CA THR A 476 0.96 1.55 -14.69
C THR A 476 1.68 2.48 -13.70
N ASP A 477 1.32 3.76 -13.68
CA ASP A 477 1.85 4.78 -12.77
C ASP A 477 0.79 5.83 -12.43
N ILE A 478 1.15 6.87 -11.68
CA ILE A 478 0.21 7.93 -11.29
C ILE A 478 -0.45 8.65 -12.47
N TRP A 479 0.14 8.58 -13.67
CA TRP A 479 -0.36 9.22 -14.89
C TRP A 479 -1.33 8.33 -15.67
N ALA A 480 -1.74 7.20 -15.08
CA ALA A 480 -2.62 6.20 -15.67
C ALA A 480 -2.07 5.65 -17.01
N LYS A 481 -0.77 5.35 -17.05
CA LYS A 481 -0.13 4.68 -18.18
C LYS A 481 -0.79 3.32 -18.47
N THR A 482 -1.17 3.10 -19.72
CA THR A 482 -1.86 1.87 -20.14
C THR A 482 -1.12 1.04 -21.17
N SER A 483 -0.05 1.52 -21.80
CA SER A 483 0.78 0.71 -22.71
C SER A 483 1.67 -0.31 -21.98
N PRO A 484 2.14 -1.34 -22.71
CA PRO A 484 3.20 -2.23 -22.24
C PRO A 484 4.37 -1.44 -21.66
N ASP A 485 4.95 -1.92 -20.57
CA ASP A 485 6.20 -1.34 -20.07
C ASP A 485 7.42 -1.73 -20.92
N ARG A 486 8.50 -0.97 -20.81
CA ARG A 486 9.71 -1.19 -21.62
C ARG A 486 10.44 -2.46 -21.16
N GLY A 487 10.48 -3.49 -21.99
CA GLY A 487 11.44 -4.58 -21.88
C GLY A 487 11.01 -5.88 -22.56
N GLU A 488 11.35 -7.03 -21.97
CA GLU A 488 11.19 -8.34 -22.61
C GLU A 488 9.72 -8.75 -22.70
N ALA A 489 9.35 -9.41 -23.81
CA ALA A 489 7.97 -9.82 -24.07
C ALA A 489 7.34 -10.69 -22.96
N VAL A 490 8.16 -11.52 -22.28
CA VAL A 490 7.72 -12.47 -21.23
C VAL A 490 6.98 -11.82 -20.06
N TRP A 491 7.19 -10.54 -19.83
CA TRP A 491 6.49 -9.76 -18.82
C TRP A 491 5.86 -8.50 -19.41
N ALA A 492 6.49 -7.86 -20.41
CA ALA A 492 6.02 -6.60 -20.97
C ALA A 492 4.71 -6.75 -21.76
N LEU A 493 4.57 -7.84 -22.51
CA LEU A 493 3.46 -8.03 -23.43
C LEU A 493 2.36 -8.87 -22.78
N TRP A 494 1.59 -8.24 -21.92
CA TRP A 494 0.48 -8.90 -21.23
C TRP A 494 -0.75 -7.97 -21.11
N PRO A 495 -1.67 -7.98 -22.10
CA PRO A 495 -2.79 -7.04 -22.21
C PRO A 495 -4.02 -7.42 -21.36
N MET A 496 -3.82 -8.07 -20.22
CA MET A 496 -4.91 -8.55 -19.35
C MET A 496 -4.99 -7.83 -18.00
N GLY A 497 -4.10 -6.86 -17.72
CA GLY A 497 -4.08 -6.14 -16.45
C GLY A 497 -5.36 -5.37 -16.17
N GLY A 498 -5.85 -4.63 -17.16
CA GLY A 498 -7.15 -3.95 -17.07
C GLY A 498 -8.32 -4.91 -16.84
N ALA A 499 -8.30 -6.06 -17.53
CA ALA A 499 -9.33 -7.09 -17.41
C ALA A 499 -9.34 -7.74 -16.03
N TRP A 500 -8.19 -8.10 -15.49
CA TRP A 500 -8.11 -8.67 -14.15
C TRP A 500 -8.52 -7.65 -13.08
N LEU A 501 -8.15 -6.38 -13.22
CA LEU A 501 -8.63 -5.35 -12.29
C LEU A 501 -10.15 -5.18 -12.32
N CYS A 502 -10.79 -5.40 -13.46
CA CYS A 502 -12.25 -5.29 -13.55
C CYS A 502 -12.98 -6.34 -12.70
N THR A 503 -12.37 -7.48 -12.38
CA THR A 503 -13.03 -8.48 -11.52
C THR A 503 -13.31 -7.94 -10.11
N HIS A 504 -12.45 -7.03 -9.62
CA HIS A 504 -12.70 -6.32 -8.35
C HIS A 504 -13.97 -5.47 -8.37
N LEU A 505 -14.41 -4.98 -9.53
CA LEU A 505 -15.65 -4.21 -9.65
C LEU A 505 -16.86 -5.11 -9.38
N TRP A 506 -16.89 -6.30 -10.00
CA TRP A 506 -17.98 -7.23 -9.78
C TRP A 506 -17.94 -7.83 -8.36
N GLU A 507 -16.75 -8.17 -7.86
CA GLU A 507 -16.57 -8.61 -6.46
C GLU A 507 -17.12 -7.56 -5.48
N HIS A 508 -16.78 -6.28 -5.66
CA HIS A 508 -17.29 -5.23 -4.77
C HIS A 508 -18.82 -5.16 -4.78
N PHE A 509 -19.42 -5.24 -5.97
CA PHE A 509 -20.88 -5.28 -6.08
C PHE A 509 -21.46 -6.50 -5.37
N THR A 510 -20.91 -7.70 -5.57
CA THR A 510 -21.48 -8.92 -4.95
C THR A 510 -21.33 -8.96 -3.43
N TYR A 511 -20.32 -8.31 -2.87
CA TYR A 511 -20.18 -8.15 -1.41
C TYR A 511 -21.10 -7.09 -0.81
N THR A 512 -21.42 -6.03 -1.55
CA THR A 512 -22.14 -4.85 -1.01
C THR A 512 -23.59 -4.78 -1.45
N MET A 513 -23.92 -5.41 -2.58
CA MET A 513 -25.16 -5.27 -3.34
C MET A 513 -25.51 -3.80 -3.68
N ASP A 514 -24.50 -2.92 -3.74
CA ASP A 514 -24.67 -1.50 -4.04
C ASP A 514 -24.94 -1.27 -5.53
N LYS A 515 -26.19 -0.96 -5.85
CA LYS A 515 -26.66 -0.74 -7.22
C LYS A 515 -26.15 0.58 -7.81
N ASP A 516 -25.94 1.60 -6.99
CA ASP A 516 -25.42 2.89 -7.45
C ASP A 516 -23.93 2.75 -7.80
N PHE A 517 -23.19 1.95 -7.03
CA PHE A 517 -21.86 1.52 -7.42
C PHE A 517 -21.87 0.72 -8.73
N LEU A 518 -22.73 -0.30 -8.86
CA LEU A 518 -22.81 -1.11 -10.09
C LEU A 518 -23.05 -0.26 -11.33
N GLN A 519 -23.90 0.78 -11.24
CA GLN A 519 -24.16 1.70 -12.35
C GLN A 519 -22.90 2.45 -12.80
N ARG A 520 -21.98 2.78 -11.88
CA ARG A 520 -20.69 3.41 -12.18
C ARG A 520 -19.64 2.40 -12.66
N ALA A 521 -19.67 1.18 -12.14
CA ALA A 521 -18.74 0.11 -12.48
C ALA A 521 -19.03 -0.53 -13.86
N TYR A 522 -20.31 -0.63 -14.24
CA TYR A 522 -20.73 -1.33 -15.45
C TYR A 522 -20.06 -0.83 -16.74
N PRO A 523 -19.95 0.50 -17.01
CA PRO A 523 -19.26 0.98 -18.21
C PRO A 523 -17.78 0.57 -18.28
N LEU A 524 -17.11 0.40 -17.13
CA LEU A 524 -15.71 -0.04 -17.07
C LEU A 524 -15.61 -1.51 -17.48
N LEU A 525 -16.49 -2.37 -16.95
CA LEU A 525 -16.61 -3.78 -17.32
C LEU A 525 -16.98 -3.96 -18.80
N GLU A 526 -17.94 -3.17 -19.30
CA GLU A 526 -18.38 -3.19 -20.70
C GLU A 526 -17.26 -2.77 -21.65
N GLY A 527 -16.53 -1.71 -21.29
CA GLY A 527 -15.39 -1.23 -22.04
C GLY A 527 -14.27 -2.28 -22.12
N CYS A 528 -13.94 -2.95 -21.02
CA CYS A 528 -12.94 -4.00 -21.04
C CYS A 528 -13.42 -5.23 -21.84
N THR A 529 -14.68 -5.64 -21.66
CA THR A 529 -15.31 -6.72 -22.44
C THR A 529 -15.24 -6.45 -23.93
N SER A 530 -15.48 -5.20 -24.35
CA SER A 530 -15.41 -4.78 -25.76
C SER A 530 -14.01 -4.96 -26.34
N PHE A 531 -12.97 -4.64 -25.56
CA PHE A 531 -11.58 -4.89 -25.95
C PHE A 531 -11.32 -6.40 -26.09
N LEU A 532 -11.70 -7.20 -25.10
CA LEU A 532 -11.46 -8.65 -25.13
C LEU A 532 -12.16 -9.34 -26.32
N LEU A 533 -13.36 -8.89 -26.69
CA LEU A 533 -14.08 -9.40 -27.87
C LEU A 533 -13.36 -9.09 -29.19
N ASP A 534 -12.67 -7.95 -29.30
CA ASP A 534 -11.88 -7.58 -30.48
C ASP A 534 -10.45 -8.18 -30.42
N TRP A 535 -9.94 -8.44 -29.23
CA TRP A 535 -8.62 -9.03 -29.00
C TRP A 535 -8.59 -10.51 -29.38
N MET A 536 -9.65 -11.24 -29.06
CA MET A 536 -9.79 -12.64 -29.42
C MET A 536 -10.02 -12.83 -30.92
N SER A 537 -9.37 -13.83 -31.50
CA SER A 537 -9.55 -14.21 -32.89
C SER A 537 -9.68 -15.73 -33.03
N LYS A 538 -10.20 -16.21 -34.17
CA LYS A 538 -10.28 -17.66 -34.39
C LYS A 538 -8.90 -18.24 -34.60
N GLY A 539 -8.48 -19.15 -33.73
CA GLY A 539 -7.25 -19.92 -33.88
C GLY A 539 -7.36 -21.06 -34.90
N PRO A 540 -6.27 -21.84 -35.10
CA PRO A 540 -6.19 -22.89 -36.11
C PRO A 540 -7.25 -24.00 -35.96
N GLU A 541 -7.69 -24.28 -34.73
CA GLU A 541 -8.73 -25.29 -34.44
C GLU A 541 -10.17 -24.72 -34.44
N GLY A 542 -10.33 -23.42 -34.73
CA GLY A 542 -11.62 -22.74 -34.82
C GLY A 542 -12.17 -22.20 -33.50
N TYR A 543 -11.47 -22.40 -32.38
CA TYR A 543 -11.76 -21.75 -31.09
C TYR A 543 -11.37 -20.27 -31.11
N LEU A 544 -11.97 -19.48 -30.21
CA LEU A 544 -11.52 -18.11 -29.97
C LEU A 544 -10.29 -18.16 -29.05
N GLU A 545 -9.21 -17.57 -29.52
CA GLU A 545 -7.88 -17.59 -28.89
C GLU A 545 -7.33 -16.16 -28.77
N THR A 546 -6.43 -15.92 -27.80
CA THR A 546 -5.61 -14.71 -27.75
C THR A 546 -4.29 -14.93 -28.49
N ASN A 547 -3.87 -13.95 -29.28
CA ASN A 547 -2.61 -13.95 -30.01
C ASN A 547 -2.12 -12.51 -30.20
N PRO A 548 -0.93 -12.14 -29.69
CA PRO A 548 -0.04 -12.92 -28.83
C PRO A 548 -0.57 -13.08 -27.40
N SER A 549 -0.11 -14.12 -26.71
CA SER A 549 -0.38 -14.37 -25.29
C SER A 549 0.91 -14.74 -24.56
N THR A 550 1.00 -14.36 -23.29
CA THR A 550 2.11 -14.69 -22.38
C THR A 550 1.55 -15.22 -21.05
N SER A 551 2.37 -15.95 -20.29
CA SER A 551 2.05 -16.39 -18.93
C SER A 551 3.04 -15.74 -17.95
N PRO A 552 2.73 -14.57 -17.39
CA PRO A 552 3.64 -13.81 -16.53
C PRO A 552 4.28 -14.67 -15.42
N GLU A 553 5.60 -14.72 -15.27
CA GLU A 553 6.68 -14.21 -16.14
C GLU A 553 7.55 -15.39 -16.62
N HIS A 554 6.91 -16.39 -17.20
CA HIS A 554 7.51 -17.68 -17.49
C HIS A 554 7.79 -17.89 -18.99
N MET A 555 8.98 -18.42 -19.28
CA MET A 555 9.35 -18.91 -20.61
C MET A 555 9.03 -20.40 -20.73
N PHE A 556 8.52 -20.85 -21.87
CA PHE A 556 8.37 -22.26 -22.21
C PHE A 556 9.42 -22.71 -23.25
N ILE A 557 9.56 -24.02 -23.45
CA ILE A 557 10.39 -24.59 -24.52
C ILE A 557 9.49 -24.87 -25.73
N ALA A 558 9.74 -24.19 -26.85
CA ALA A 558 9.01 -24.33 -28.10
C ALA A 558 9.31 -25.69 -28.78
N PRO A 559 8.49 -26.13 -29.75
CA PRO A 559 8.70 -27.41 -30.46
C PRO A 559 10.05 -27.55 -31.15
N ASP A 560 10.71 -26.43 -31.51
CA ASP A 560 12.06 -26.40 -32.07
C ASP A 560 13.18 -26.50 -31.02
N GLY A 561 12.83 -26.66 -29.75
CA GLY A 561 13.74 -26.77 -28.61
C GLY A 561 14.25 -25.44 -28.06
N LYS A 562 13.82 -24.30 -28.60
CA LYS A 562 14.26 -22.97 -28.13
C LYS A 562 13.34 -22.39 -27.05
N PRO A 563 13.85 -21.54 -26.15
CA PRO A 563 13.00 -20.81 -25.22
C PRO A 563 12.13 -19.77 -25.94
N ALA A 564 10.87 -19.65 -25.53
CA ALA A 564 9.89 -18.68 -26.00
C ALA A 564 8.97 -18.25 -24.84
N SER A 565 8.27 -17.12 -24.97
CA SER A 565 7.23 -16.68 -24.02
C SER A 565 5.91 -16.33 -24.67
N VAL A 566 5.92 -16.07 -25.98
CA VAL A 566 4.73 -15.69 -26.74
C VAL A 566 4.15 -16.91 -27.46
N SER A 567 2.85 -17.14 -27.26
CA SER A 567 2.08 -18.21 -27.92
C SER A 567 0.62 -17.81 -28.16
N TYR A 568 -0.20 -18.76 -28.61
CA TYR A 568 -1.64 -18.68 -28.42
C TYR A 568 -2.00 -18.88 -26.94
N SER A 569 -3.02 -18.16 -26.48
CA SER A 569 -3.84 -18.42 -25.30
C SER A 569 -3.16 -19.13 -24.14
N SER A 570 -2.43 -18.36 -23.32
CA SER A 570 -2.09 -18.83 -21.99
C SER A 570 -3.37 -19.17 -21.22
N THR A 571 -3.29 -20.15 -20.32
CA THR A 571 -4.42 -20.48 -19.43
C THR A 571 -4.88 -19.26 -18.63
N MET A 572 -3.96 -18.35 -18.30
CA MET A 572 -4.25 -17.13 -17.55
C MET A 572 -5.15 -16.18 -18.33
N ASP A 573 -4.84 -15.91 -19.61
CA ASP A 573 -5.69 -15.07 -20.47
C ASP A 573 -7.11 -15.62 -20.55
N ILE A 574 -7.25 -16.92 -20.85
CA ILE A 574 -8.55 -17.56 -21.01
C ILE A 574 -9.33 -17.58 -19.69
N ALA A 575 -8.66 -17.79 -18.56
CA ALA A 575 -9.31 -17.75 -17.25
C ALA A 575 -9.86 -16.36 -16.92
N ILE A 576 -9.07 -15.30 -17.14
CA ILE A 576 -9.48 -13.91 -16.91
C ILE A 576 -10.62 -13.52 -17.85
N ILE A 577 -10.50 -13.82 -19.14
CA ILE A 577 -11.55 -13.53 -20.14
C ILE A 577 -12.87 -14.21 -19.76
N ARG A 578 -12.81 -15.49 -19.37
CA ARG A 578 -13.99 -16.24 -18.94
C ARG A 578 -14.65 -15.61 -17.72
N GLU A 579 -13.86 -15.15 -16.75
CA GLU A 579 -14.37 -14.46 -15.56
C GLU A 579 -15.08 -13.17 -15.96
N VAL A 580 -14.38 -12.25 -16.66
CA VAL A 580 -14.94 -10.96 -17.09
C VAL A 580 -16.22 -11.14 -17.91
N PHE A 581 -16.28 -12.14 -18.81
CA PHE A 581 -17.48 -12.43 -19.58
C PHE A 581 -18.64 -12.96 -18.73
N SER A 582 -18.35 -13.75 -17.70
CA SER A 582 -19.37 -14.19 -16.73
C SER A 582 -19.90 -13.01 -15.91
N GLU A 583 -19.01 -12.13 -15.47
CA GLU A 583 -19.32 -10.96 -14.67
C GLU A 583 -20.18 -9.94 -15.43
N ILE A 584 -19.83 -9.61 -16.68
CA ILE A 584 -20.59 -8.63 -17.47
C ILE A 584 -22.01 -9.14 -17.80
N VAL A 585 -22.17 -10.44 -18.05
CA VAL A 585 -23.50 -11.06 -18.24
C VAL A 585 -24.32 -10.93 -16.95
N SER A 586 -23.73 -11.31 -15.81
CA SER A 586 -24.38 -11.22 -14.50
C SER A 586 -24.76 -9.77 -14.15
N ALA A 587 -23.86 -8.82 -14.42
CA ALA A 587 -24.11 -7.40 -14.20
C ALA A 587 -25.23 -6.85 -15.10
N ALA A 588 -25.29 -7.30 -16.37
CA ALA A 588 -26.34 -6.92 -17.31
C ALA A 588 -27.72 -7.44 -16.87
N GLU A 589 -27.81 -8.67 -16.37
CA GLU A 589 -29.05 -9.26 -15.85
C GLU A 589 -29.59 -8.44 -14.67
N VAL A 590 -28.72 -8.07 -13.72
CA VAL A 590 -29.10 -7.22 -12.57
C VAL A 590 -29.59 -5.85 -13.05
N LYS A 591 -28.90 -5.23 -14.00
CA LYS A 591 -29.26 -3.91 -14.54
C LYS A 591 -30.61 -3.94 -15.28
N CYS A 592 -30.86 -4.97 -16.09
CA CYS A 592 -32.14 -5.14 -16.79
C CYS A 592 -33.31 -5.30 -15.81
N PHE A 593 -33.11 -6.06 -14.72
CA PHE A 593 -34.12 -6.20 -13.68
C PHE A 593 -34.46 -4.86 -13.00
N ILE A 594 -33.47 -3.98 -12.80
CA ILE A 594 -33.68 -2.64 -12.22
C ILE A 594 -34.51 -1.76 -13.15
N LEU A 595 -34.20 -1.73 -14.46
CA LEU A 595 -34.92 -0.92 -15.43
C LEU A 595 -36.38 -1.37 -15.58
N CYS A 596 -36.66 -2.67 -15.56
CA CYS A 596 -38.02 -3.21 -15.65
C CYS A 596 -38.91 -2.95 -14.42
N TYR A 597 -38.35 -2.55 -13.27
CA TYR A 597 -39.11 -2.23 -12.05
C TYR A 597 -39.34 -0.73 -11.84
N LEU A 598 -38.66 0.11 -12.64
CA LEU A 598 -38.79 1.58 -12.60
C LEU A 598 -39.69 2.12 -13.72
N GLU A 599 -40.05 1.26 -14.68
CA GLU A 599 -41.17 1.45 -15.63
C GLU A 599 -42.45 0.81 -15.09
#